data_AF-A0A847HC17-F1
#
_entry.id   AF-A0A847HC17-F1
#
_cell.length_a   1.000
_cell.length_b   1.000
_cell.length_c   1.000
_cell.angle_alpha   90.00
_cell.angle_beta   90.00
_cell.angle_gamma   90.00
#
_symmetry.space_group_name_H-M   'P 1'
#
loop_
_entity.id
_entity.type
_entity.pdbx_description
1 polymer ?
#
loop_
_entity_poly.entity_id
_entity_poly.type
_entity_poly.pdbx_seq_one_letter_code
_entity_poly.pdbx_strand_id
1 'polypeptide(L)' 'DACKNIDDSFPDVTPHDLRHAAASMMISAGANALVVQRQLGHSSAKMTLDKYSHLFDSDLDDIIDAFPQDRGIVV' A
#
# COMPACT_ATOMS: atom_id res chain seq x y z
N ASP A 1 6.73 17.67 19.72
CA ASP A 1 6.14 18.61 20.69
C ASP A 1 5.83 19.98 20.11
N ALA A 2 6.73 20.57 19.30
CA ALA A 2 6.50 21.90 18.69
C ALA A 2 5.17 22.03 17.92
N CYS A 3 4.76 21.04 17.12
CA CYS A 3 3.50 21.13 16.36
C CYS A 3 2.26 21.13 17.25
N LYS A 4 2.23 20.30 18.30
CA LYS A 4 1.11 20.23 19.26
C LYS A 4 0.98 21.52 20.08
N ASN A 5 2.10 22.20 20.32
CA ASN A 5 2.11 23.48 21.04
C ASN A 5 1.59 24.65 20.18
N ILE A 6 1.37 24.44 18.88
CA ILE A 6 0.87 25.45 17.94
C ILE A 6 -0.61 25.22 17.63
N ASP A 7 -1.08 23.97 17.64
CA ASP A 7 -2.45 23.58 17.31
C ASP A 7 -2.89 22.38 18.16
N ASP A 8 -3.87 22.60 19.03
CA ASP A 8 -4.46 21.57 19.91
C ASP A 8 -5.23 20.49 19.14
N SER A 9 -5.56 20.72 17.85
CA SER A 9 -6.16 19.71 16.98
C SER A 9 -5.13 18.77 16.36
N PHE A 10 -3.84 19.04 16.54
CA PHE A 10 -2.77 18.23 15.96
C PHE A 10 -2.77 16.83 16.59
N PRO A 11 -2.90 15.76 15.78
CA PRO A 11 -3.07 14.41 16.30
C PRO A 11 -1.81 13.86 16.97
N ASP A 12 -2.03 12.92 17.90
CA ASP A 12 -0.97 12.10 18.46
C ASP A 12 -0.45 11.10 17.42
N VAL A 13 0.62 11.48 16.71
CA VAL A 13 1.29 10.59 15.76
C VAL A 13 2.20 9.62 16.50
N THR A 14 1.99 8.32 16.29
CA THR A 14 2.82 7.26 16.84
C THR A 14 3.78 6.69 15.79
N PRO A 15 4.85 5.98 16.20
CA PRO A 15 5.69 5.23 15.26
C PRO A 15 4.92 4.22 14.40
N HIS A 16 3.78 3.72 14.89
CA HIS A 16 2.92 2.81 14.15
C HIS A 16 2.21 3.52 12.98
N ASP A 17 1.79 4.78 13.17
CA ASP A 17 1.17 5.58 12.12
C ASP A 17 2.16 5.92 11.02
N LEU A 18 3.41 6.22 11.39
CA LEU A 18 4.50 6.42 10.42
C LEU A 18 4.79 5.14 9.63
N ARG A 19 4.73 3.98 10.28
CA ARG A 19 4.86 2.67 9.62
C ARG A 19 3.72 2.41 8.64
N HIS A 20 2.49 2.82 8.96
CA HIS A 20 1.36 2.79 8.04
C HIS A 20 1.56 3.71 6.85
N ALA A 21 1.95 4.96 7.09
CA ALA A 21 2.23 5.92 6.02
C ALA A 21 3.33 5.42 5.06
N ALA A 22 4.42 4.86 5.61
CA ALA A 22 5.51 4.29 4.81
C ALA A 22 5.05 3.11 3.94
N ALA A 23 4.22 2.23 4.49
CA ALA A 23 3.64 1.12 3.74
C ALA A 23 2.75 1.61 2.60
N SER A 24 1.87 2.56 2.85
CA SER A 24 1.00 3.16 1.83
C SER A 24 1.83 3.80 0.71
N MET A 25 2.87 4.57 1.05
CA MET A 25 3.75 5.18 0.04
C MET A 25 4.50 4.14 -0.81
N MET A 26 4.97 3.05 -0.21
CA MET A 26 5.62 1.98 -0.97
C MET A 26 4.65 1.33 -1.96
N ILE A 27 3.41 1.07 -1.52
CA ILE A 27 2.39 0.46 -2.38
C ILE A 27 2.00 1.41 -3.51
N SER A 28 1.75 2.68 -3.22
CA SER A 28 1.47 3.69 -4.25
C SER A 28 2.62 3.90 -5.24
N ALA A 29 3.86 3.57 -4.86
CA ALA A 29 5.01 3.56 -5.76
C ALA A 29 5.13 2.27 -6.61
N GLY A 30 4.16 1.36 -6.53
CA GLY A 30 4.13 0.10 -7.28
C GLY A 30 4.93 -1.04 -6.61
N ALA A 31 5.25 -0.94 -5.32
CA ALA A 31 5.98 -2.01 -4.64
C ALA A 31 5.10 -3.24 -4.44
N ASN A 32 5.62 -4.41 -4.79
CA ASN A 32 4.95 -5.68 -4.56
C ASN A 32 4.78 -5.96 -3.04
N ALA A 33 3.65 -6.59 -2.68
CA ALA A 33 3.33 -6.96 -1.30
C ALA A 33 4.43 -7.76 -0.57
N LEU A 34 5.23 -8.58 -1.29
CA LEU A 34 6.38 -9.31 -0.75
C LEU A 34 7.53 -8.38 -0.35
N VAL A 35 7.78 -7.34 -1.14
CA VAL A 35 8.81 -6.32 -0.84
C VAL A 35 8.39 -5.52 0.38
N VAL A 36 7.13 -5.06 0.40
CA VAL A 36 6.55 -4.34 1.54
C VAL A 36 6.57 -5.21 2.80
N GLN A 37 6.20 -6.48 2.71
CA GLN A 37 6.27 -7.43 3.82
C GLN A 37 7.69 -7.55 4.39
N ARG A 38 8.70 -7.72 3.54
CA ARG A 38 10.10 -7.84 3.97
C ARG A 38 10.59 -6.56 4.64
N GLN A 39 10.27 -5.40 4.07
CA GLN A 39 10.63 -4.10 4.63
C GLN A 39 10.00 -3.86 6.00
N LEU A 40 8.75 -4.29 6.17
CA LEU A 40 8.02 -4.19 7.44
C LEU A 40 8.43 -5.29 8.43
N GLY A 41 9.03 -6.40 7.97
CA GLY A 41 9.33 -7.55 8.81
C GLY A 41 8.07 -8.32 9.25
N HIS A 42 7.00 -8.29 8.45
CA HIS A 42 5.84 -9.14 8.73
C HIS A 42 6.22 -10.61 8.52
N SER A 43 5.70 -11.49 9.38
CA SER A 43 5.94 -12.94 9.28
C SER A 43 5.31 -13.57 8.04
N SER A 44 4.30 -12.91 7.45
CA SER A 44 3.63 -13.37 6.23
C SER A 44 3.14 -12.20 5.39
N ALA A 45 3.12 -12.37 4.07
CA ALA A 45 2.53 -11.41 3.14
C ALA A 45 1.03 -11.21 3.37
N LYS A 46 0.35 -12.23 3.93
CA LYS A 46 -1.06 -12.15 4.33
C LYS A 46 -1.31 -10.98 5.29
N MET A 47 -0.46 -10.77 6.29
CA MET A 47 -0.64 -9.63 7.22
C MET A 47 -0.58 -8.27 6.51
N THR A 48 0.27 -8.15 5.49
CA THR A 48 0.35 -6.93 4.67
C THR A 48 -0.91 -6.79 3.81
N LEU A 49 -1.34 -7.85 3.14
CA LEU A 49 -2.50 -7.83 2.24
C LEU A 49 -3.82 -7.63 3.01
N ASP A 50 -3.99 -8.27 4.17
CA ASP A 50 -5.16 -8.07 5.02
C ASP A 50 -5.32 -6.60 5.45
N LYS A 51 -4.21 -5.85 5.57
CA LYS A 51 -4.21 -4.45 6.01
C LYS A 51 -4.28 -3.45 4.86
N TYR A 52 -3.66 -3.74 3.72
CA TYR A 52 -3.47 -2.79 2.62
C TYR A 52 -4.05 -3.23 1.28
N SER A 53 -4.85 -4.31 1.22
CA SER A 53 -5.45 -4.82 -0.02
C SER A 53 -6.16 -3.74 -0.84
N HIS A 54 -6.92 -2.87 -0.18
CA HIS A 54 -7.65 -1.75 -0.80
C HIS A 54 -6.77 -0.76 -1.58
N LEU A 55 -5.45 -0.73 -1.33
CA LEU A 55 -4.52 0.10 -2.09
C LEU A 55 -4.10 -0.52 -3.43
N PHE A 56 -4.46 -1.78 -3.67
CA PHE A 56 -4.17 -2.53 -4.91
C PHE A 56 -5.43 -2.73 -5.78
N ASP A 57 -6.58 -2.14 -5.43
CA ASP A 57 -7.84 -2.38 -6.14
C ASP A 57 -7.77 -1.94 -7.62
N SER A 58 -7.02 -0.88 -7.93
CA SER A 58 -6.80 -0.40 -9.29
C SER A 58 -5.80 -1.25 -10.09
N ASP A 59 -4.99 -2.09 -9.44
CA ASP A 59 -3.98 -2.92 -10.12
C ASP A 59 -4.63 -3.86 -11.14
N LEU A 60 -5.86 -4.32 -10.88
CA LEU A 60 -6.57 -5.20 -11.79
C LEU A 60 -6.96 -4.48 -13.09
N ASP A 61 -7.42 -3.23 -12.98
CA ASP A 61 -7.77 -2.40 -14.14
C ASP A 61 -6.50 -2.09 -14.95
N ASP A 62 -5.40 -1.74 -14.29
CA ASP A 62 -4.10 -1.51 -14.92
C ASP A 62 -3.61 -2.77 -15.67
N ILE A 63 -3.83 -3.95 -15.10
CA ILE A 63 -3.50 -5.23 -15.74
C ILE A 63 -4.41 -5.48 -16.96
N ILE A 64 -5.71 -5.20 -16.86
CA ILE A 64 -6.66 -5.35 -17.97
C ILE A 64 -6.29 -4.44 -19.15
N ASP A 65 -5.86 -3.20 -18.86
CA ASP A 65 -5.39 -2.26 -19.88
C ASP A 65 -4.03 -2.68 -20.47
N ALA A 66 -3.16 -3.25 -19.65
CA ALA A 66 -1.86 -3.77 -20.09
C ALA A 66 -1.98 -5.10 -20.86
N PHE A 67 -3.08 -5.86 -20.69
CA PHE A 67 -3.33 -7.06 -21.46
C PHE A 67 -3.54 -6.69 -22.93
N PRO A 68 -2.66 -7.12 -23.85
CA PRO A 68 -2.85 -6.82 -25.27
C PRO A 68 -4.12 -7.51 -25.76
N GLN A 69 -5.14 -6.71 -26.06
CA GLN A 69 -6.47 -7.14 -26.53
C GLN A 69 -6.47 -7.81 -27.93
N ASP A 70 -5.29 -8.09 -28.49
CA ASP A 70 -5.11 -8.54 -29.87
C ASP A 70 -4.34 -9.87 -29.96
N ARG A 71 -4.87 -10.92 -29.35
CA ARG A 71 -4.70 -12.29 -29.87
C ARG A 71 -6.01 -13.03 -29.71
N GLY A 72 -6.78 -13.08 -30.80
CA GLY A 72 -8.03 -13.82 -30.91
C GLY A 72 -7.95 -15.26 -30.39
N ILE A 73 -8.25 -15.45 -29.12
CA ILE A 73 -8.66 -16.71 -28.53
C ILE A 73 -10.12 -16.50 -28.13
N VAL A 74 -10.97 -17.00 -29.00
CA VAL A 74 -12.39 -17.20 -28.74
C VAL A 74 -12.47 -18.23 -27.61
N VAL A 75 -13.03 -17.83 -26.47
CA VAL A 75 -13.52 -18.76 -25.44
C VAL A 75 -14.95 -19.13 -25.79
#